data_AF-A0A4Y2IRB7-F1
#
_entry.id   AF-A0A4Y2IRB7-F1
#
_cell.length_a   1.000
_cell.length_b   1.000
_cell.length_c   1.000
_cell.angle_alpha   90.00
_cell.angle_beta   90.00
_cell.angle_gamma   90.00
#
_symmetry.space_group_name_H-M   'P 1'
#
loop_
_entity.id
_entity.type
_entity.pdbx_description
1 polymer ?
#
loop_
_entity_poly.entity_id
_entity_poly.type
_entity_poly.pdbx_seq_one_letter_code
_entity_poly.pdbx_strand_id
1 'polypeptide(L)'
;MELIPNRPLQLFVCQLHDNELPLRHLFAHLDGTTTGLRSFTGKVTKSLAGCEKLPVISFTPIECTLCEMNNKKILSTDQLYLMEICEVINCGHCRESLKRNPGKVCHSRWLTTANRNLRLYEADENPSEALLILTTFVVKVYAQMWFKIRTKPSVIYGAQHLHQSIVISRYLSSYLKDVIDPVIKRNGFFRHPENVLISMLADDRNHKRELALRRIL
;
A
#
# COMPACT_ATOMS: atom_id res chain seq x y z
N MET A 1 -22.53 -16.52 -14.75
CA MET A 1 -22.58 -16.08 -16.16
C MET A 1 -21.23 -16.48 -16.80
N GLU A 2 -21.03 -17.79 -17.01
CA GLU A 2 -19.77 -18.38 -17.55
C GLU A 2 -20.07 -19.58 -18.47
N LEU A 3 -21.18 -19.54 -19.24
CA LEU A 3 -21.63 -20.72 -20.00
C LEU A 3 -21.27 -20.72 -21.49
N ILE A 4 -20.51 -19.73 -21.99
CA ILE A 4 -20.26 -19.61 -23.44
C ILE A 4 -18.77 -19.72 -23.82
N PRO A 5 -17.80 -19.14 -23.09
CA PRO A 5 -16.40 -19.35 -23.39
C PRO A 5 -15.83 -20.38 -22.42
N ASN A 6 -15.20 -21.43 -22.93
CA ASN A 6 -14.52 -22.46 -22.13
C ASN A 6 -13.19 -21.94 -21.52
N ARG A 7 -13.18 -20.69 -21.03
CA ARG A 7 -12.08 -19.99 -20.39
C ARG A 7 -12.64 -19.03 -19.32
N PRO A 8 -11.92 -18.79 -18.21
CA PRO A 8 -12.33 -17.80 -17.22
C PRO A 8 -12.45 -16.41 -17.89
N LEU A 9 -13.59 -15.74 -17.72
CA LEU A 9 -13.84 -14.43 -18.34
C LEU A 9 -13.15 -13.29 -17.60
N GLN A 10 -12.91 -13.44 -16.30
CA GLN A 10 -12.26 -12.40 -15.48
C GLN A 10 -11.77 -12.98 -14.15
N LEU A 11 -10.49 -12.75 -13.80
CA LEU A 11 -9.96 -13.04 -12.48
C LEU A 11 -10.14 -11.82 -11.58
N PHE A 12 -11.05 -11.91 -10.61
CA PHE A 12 -11.19 -10.90 -9.56
C PHE A 12 -10.09 -11.11 -8.51
N VAL A 13 -9.02 -10.33 -8.62
CA VAL A 13 -7.92 -10.35 -7.65
C VAL A 13 -8.15 -9.27 -6.59
N CYS A 14 -7.74 -9.55 -5.36
CA CYS A 14 -7.88 -8.62 -4.25
C CYS A 14 -6.96 -7.41 -4.45
N GLN A 15 -7.53 -6.23 -4.68
CA GLN A 15 -6.79 -4.98 -4.87
C GLN A 15 -5.87 -4.65 -3.68
N LEU A 16 -6.30 -4.98 -2.44
CA LEU A 16 -5.46 -4.78 -1.26
C LEU A 16 -4.26 -5.74 -1.27
N HIS A 17 -4.43 -6.97 -1.76
CA HIS A 17 -3.32 -7.90 -1.91
C HIS A 17 -2.30 -7.37 -2.94
N ASP A 18 -2.77 -6.86 -4.08
CA ASP A 18 -1.90 -6.24 -5.09
C ASP A 18 -1.11 -5.05 -4.51
N ASN A 19 -1.70 -4.27 -3.60
CA ASN A 19 -1.04 -3.17 -2.90
C ASN A 19 0.02 -3.65 -1.88
N GLU A 20 -0.15 -4.83 -1.28
CA GLU A 20 0.81 -5.40 -0.33
C GLU A 20 2.07 -5.94 -0.99
N LEU A 21 1.97 -6.43 -2.23
CA LEU A 21 3.07 -7.13 -2.89
C LEU A 21 4.30 -6.24 -3.15
N PRO A 22 4.19 -5.01 -3.68
CA PRO A 22 5.34 -4.11 -3.82
C PRO A 22 6.04 -3.83 -2.49
N LEU A 23 5.27 -3.57 -1.42
CA LEU A 23 5.82 -3.32 -0.09
C LEU A 23 6.61 -4.55 0.39
N ARG A 24 6.04 -5.75 0.25
CA ARG A 24 6.70 -7.00 0.63
C ARG A 24 8.04 -7.19 -0.08
N HIS A 25 8.07 -6.99 -1.38
CA HIS A 25 9.28 -7.19 -2.17
C HIS A 25 10.34 -6.13 -1.85
N LEU A 26 9.93 -4.90 -1.54
CA LEU A 26 10.83 -3.85 -1.10
C LEU A 26 11.45 -4.19 0.27
N PHE A 27 10.66 -4.70 1.23
CA PHE A 27 11.17 -5.22 2.50
C PHE A 27 12.17 -6.35 2.31
N ALA A 28 11.83 -7.36 1.50
CA ALA A 28 12.70 -8.49 1.24
C ALA A 28 14.03 -8.08 0.57
N HIS A 29 14.00 -7.03 -0.24
CA HIS A 29 15.17 -6.52 -0.92
C HIS A 29 16.08 -5.69 0.00
N LEU A 30 15.50 -4.78 0.79
CA LEU A 30 16.27 -3.85 1.64
C LEU A 30 16.72 -4.47 2.96
N ASP A 31 15.96 -5.41 3.49
CA ASP A 31 16.21 -6.00 4.81
C ASP A 31 16.48 -7.52 4.74
N GLY A 32 16.48 -8.09 3.53
CA GLY A 32 16.80 -9.49 3.29
C GLY A 32 15.59 -10.43 3.30
N THR A 33 15.78 -11.63 2.73
CA THR A 33 14.72 -12.63 2.57
C THR A 33 14.38 -13.35 3.87
N THR A 34 13.10 -13.68 4.03
CA THR A 34 12.62 -14.54 5.12
C THR A 34 13.15 -15.96 4.97
N THR A 35 13.87 -16.48 5.98
CA THR A 35 14.28 -17.90 6.03
C THR A 35 13.18 -18.81 6.61
N GLY A 36 12.00 -18.28 6.95
CA GLY A 36 10.84 -19.07 7.37
C GLY A 36 9.57 -18.24 7.61
N LEU A 37 8.44 -18.93 7.87
CA LEU A 37 7.10 -18.36 8.17
C LEU A 37 7.06 -17.34 9.31
N ARG A 38 8.14 -17.22 10.11
CA ARG A 38 8.19 -16.38 11.31
C ARG A 38 9.41 -15.47 11.45
N SER A 39 10.42 -15.56 10.58
CA SER A 39 11.71 -14.89 10.82
C SER A 39 12.18 -14.08 9.62
N PHE A 40 12.10 -12.76 9.76
CA PHE A 40 12.96 -11.83 9.02
C PHE A 40 14.32 -11.77 9.73
N THR A 41 15.40 -11.77 8.97
CA THR A 41 16.78 -11.77 9.50
C THR A 41 17.42 -10.39 9.50
N GLY A 42 16.82 -9.44 8.80
CA GLY A 42 17.30 -8.08 8.63
C GLY A 42 17.26 -7.21 9.87
N LYS A 43 18.06 -6.14 9.83
CA LYS A 43 18.24 -5.22 10.94
C LYS A 43 16.94 -4.42 11.19
N VAL A 44 16.30 -3.93 10.13
CA VAL A 44 15.06 -3.13 10.24
C VAL A 44 13.97 -4.00 10.84
N THR A 45 13.77 -5.22 10.36
CA THR A 45 12.67 -6.06 10.83
C THR A 45 12.91 -6.63 12.22
N LYS A 46 14.17 -6.85 12.62
CA LYS A 46 14.49 -7.12 14.02
C LYS A 46 14.09 -5.94 14.91
N SER A 47 14.40 -4.71 14.50
CA SER A 47 14.00 -3.49 15.21
C SER A 47 12.49 -3.25 15.20
N LEU A 48 11.76 -3.82 14.23
CA LEU A 48 10.29 -3.79 14.27
C LEU A 48 9.76 -4.55 15.48
N ALA A 49 10.47 -5.52 16.06
CA ALA A 49 10.06 -6.17 17.31
C ALA A 49 10.35 -5.25 18.51
N GLY A 50 9.34 -4.93 19.31
CA GLY A 50 9.49 -4.05 20.48
C GLY A 50 9.48 -2.55 20.20
N CYS A 51 9.32 -2.12 18.93
CA CYS A 51 9.26 -0.70 18.56
C CYS A 51 8.17 0.10 19.31
N GLU A 52 7.12 -0.57 19.82
CA GLU A 52 6.09 0.06 20.64
C GLU A 52 6.58 0.60 21.98
N LYS A 53 7.72 0.09 22.48
CA LYS A 53 8.32 0.48 23.77
C LYS A 53 9.31 1.63 23.64
N LEU A 54 9.74 1.94 22.41
CA LEU A 54 10.68 3.03 22.19
C LEU A 54 9.99 4.37 22.49
N PRO A 55 10.73 5.40 22.92
CA PRO A 55 10.17 6.75 23.03
C PRO A 55 9.82 7.28 21.63
N VAL A 56 8.94 8.28 21.56
CA VAL A 56 8.81 9.10 20.35
C VAL A 56 9.79 10.26 20.50
N ILE A 57 10.56 10.52 19.45
CA ILE A 57 11.57 11.58 19.42
C ILE A 57 11.30 12.53 18.25
N SER A 58 12.16 13.52 18.05
CA SER A 58 12.08 14.39 16.87
C SER A 58 12.49 13.61 15.63
N PHE A 59 11.71 13.73 14.55
CA PHE A 59 11.97 13.07 13.27
C PHE A 59 11.71 14.05 12.12
N THR A 60 12.25 13.76 10.94
CA THR A 60 12.01 14.58 9.74
C THR A 60 10.64 14.26 9.13
N PRO A 61 9.76 15.25 8.88
CA PRO A 61 8.50 14.99 8.21
C PRO A 61 8.70 14.41 6.80
N ILE A 62 7.84 13.46 6.41
CA ILE A 62 7.81 12.94 5.05
C ILE A 62 6.48 13.35 4.41
N GLU A 63 6.56 14.21 3.41
CA GLU A 63 5.39 14.68 2.67
C GLU A 63 4.63 13.49 2.05
N CYS A 64 3.33 13.39 2.34
CA CYS A 64 2.44 12.41 1.74
C CYS A 64 1.03 12.99 1.54
N THR A 65 0.33 12.50 0.51
CA THR A 65 -1.05 12.89 0.22
C THR A 65 -1.99 11.74 0.56
N LEU A 66 -2.38 11.63 1.83
CA LEU A 66 -3.38 10.65 2.24
C LEU A 66 -4.74 11.01 1.62
N CYS A 67 -5.50 9.98 1.22
CA CYS A 67 -6.86 10.17 0.78
C CYS A 67 -7.72 10.57 1.97
N GLU A 68 -8.47 11.67 1.86
CA GLU A 68 -9.48 12.01 2.85
C GLU A 68 -10.55 10.91 2.90
N MET A 69 -10.93 10.54 4.11
CA MET A 69 -11.97 9.57 4.35
C MET A 69 -13.14 10.22 5.07
N ASN A 70 -14.32 10.15 4.45
CA ASN A 70 -15.54 10.77 4.94
C ASN A 70 -16.03 10.21 6.29
N ASN A 71 -15.69 8.95 6.61
CA ASN A 71 -16.12 8.32 7.86
C ASN A 71 -15.00 7.48 8.48
N LYS A 72 -14.27 8.03 9.45
CA LYS A 72 -13.21 7.31 10.17
C LYS A 72 -13.75 6.20 11.10
N LYS A 73 -15.04 6.18 11.42
CA LYS A 73 -15.65 5.22 12.37
C LYS A 73 -15.76 3.79 11.85
N ILE A 74 -15.67 3.58 10.54
CA ILE A 74 -15.73 2.24 9.92
C ILE A 74 -14.38 1.50 9.91
N LEU A 75 -13.33 2.15 10.41
CA LEU A 75 -11.99 1.58 10.45
C LEU A 75 -11.79 0.70 11.68
N SER A 76 -11.09 -0.42 11.48
CA SER A 76 -10.51 -1.15 12.61
C SER A 76 -9.41 -0.32 13.28
N THR A 77 -9.04 -0.69 14.51
CA THR A 77 -7.96 -0.04 15.27
C THR A 77 -6.65 0.07 14.48
N ASP A 78 -6.24 -1.00 13.79
CA ASP A 78 -4.97 -1.02 13.03
C ASP A 78 -5.01 -0.07 11.81
N GLN A 79 -6.18 0.07 11.18
CA GLN A 79 -6.36 0.93 10.01
C GLN A 79 -6.46 2.40 10.41
N LEU A 80 -7.12 2.68 11.53
CA LEU A 80 -7.14 4.02 12.14
C LEU A 80 -5.73 4.43 12.55
N TYR A 81 -4.97 3.52 13.15
CA TYR A 81 -3.57 3.76 13.50
C TYR A 81 -2.76 4.14 12.27
N LEU A 82 -2.84 3.38 11.16
CA LEU A 82 -2.14 3.69 9.91
C LEU A 82 -2.43 5.12 9.44
N MET A 83 -3.70 5.53 9.48
CA MET A 83 -4.09 6.87 9.05
C MET A 83 -3.51 7.95 9.97
N GLU A 84 -3.68 7.79 11.29
CA GLU A 84 -3.20 8.76 12.28
C GLU A 84 -1.67 8.90 12.24
N ILE A 85 -0.93 7.80 12.08
CA ILE A 85 0.53 7.84 12.05
C ILE A 85 1.07 8.42 10.74
N CYS A 86 0.41 8.16 9.60
CA CYS A 86 0.77 8.83 8.35
C CYS A 86 0.50 10.35 8.42
N GLU A 87 -0.59 10.78 9.07
CA GLU A 87 -0.86 12.21 9.32
C GLU A 87 0.25 12.85 10.18
N VAL A 88 0.74 12.14 11.20
CA VAL A 88 1.82 12.61 12.07
C VAL A 88 3.17 12.66 11.35
N ILE A 89 3.52 11.64 10.58
CA ILE A 89 4.73 11.65 9.77
C ILE A 89 4.72 12.78 8.74
N ASN A 90 3.55 13.08 8.17
CA ASN A 90 3.40 14.19 7.23
C ASN A 90 3.60 15.57 7.88
N CYS A 91 3.15 15.75 9.13
CA CYS A 91 3.23 17.05 9.82
C CYS A 91 4.47 17.22 10.71
N GLY A 92 5.22 16.15 10.99
CA GLY A 92 6.40 16.17 11.85
C GLY A 92 6.12 16.26 13.36
N HIS A 93 4.86 16.22 13.78
CA HIS A 93 4.47 16.45 15.17
C HIS A 93 3.68 15.27 15.73
N CYS A 94 4.26 14.57 16.71
CA CYS A 94 3.59 13.47 17.37
C CYS A 94 2.39 13.94 18.19
N ARG A 95 1.20 13.43 17.86
CA ARG A 95 0.01 13.59 18.69
C ARG A 95 0.02 12.57 19.83
N GLU A 96 -0.48 12.98 21.00
CA GLU A 96 -0.56 12.10 22.17
C GLU A 96 -1.37 10.81 21.95
N SER A 97 -2.30 10.85 20.98
CA SER A 97 -3.15 9.73 20.57
C SER A 97 -2.39 8.55 19.93
N LEU A 98 -1.13 8.73 19.52
CA LEU A 98 -0.30 7.67 18.90
C LEU A 98 0.54 6.86 19.89
N LYS A 99 0.45 7.13 21.20
CA LYS A 99 1.03 6.29 22.28
C LYS A 99 0.41 4.87 22.36
N ARG A 100 -0.46 4.50 21.41
CA ARG A 100 -1.16 3.21 21.31
C ARG A 100 -0.28 2.17 20.62
N ASN A 101 -0.47 0.90 20.98
CA ASN A 101 0.31 -0.20 20.40
C ASN A 101 -0.13 -0.47 18.94
N PRO A 102 0.79 -0.48 17.95
CA PRO A 102 0.49 -0.77 16.54
C PRO A 102 0.04 -2.21 16.24
N GLY A 103 -0.04 -3.07 17.26
CA GLY A 103 -0.37 -4.50 17.15
C GLY A 103 0.87 -5.40 17.06
N LYS A 104 0.68 -6.71 17.24
CA LYS A 104 1.77 -7.71 17.16
C LYS A 104 2.18 -7.92 15.70
N VAL A 105 3.49 -7.96 15.41
CA VAL A 105 4.01 -8.31 14.07
C VAL A 105 3.40 -9.62 13.60
N CYS A 106 2.77 -9.62 12.42
CA CYS A 106 2.25 -10.80 11.78
C CYS A 106 2.55 -10.75 10.27
N HIS A 107 3.22 -11.79 9.75
CA HIS A 107 3.74 -11.86 8.39
C HIS A 107 2.67 -11.90 7.30
N SER A 108 1.46 -12.37 7.65
CA SER A 108 0.29 -12.33 6.77
C SER A 108 -0.45 -11.00 6.83
N ARG A 109 -0.08 -10.09 7.73
CA ARG A 109 -0.71 -8.79 7.94
C ARG A 109 0.28 -7.67 7.66
N TRP A 110 0.46 -7.33 6.38
CA TRP A 110 1.33 -6.24 5.94
C TRP A 110 0.94 -4.88 6.53
N LEU A 111 -0.35 -4.69 6.86
CA LEU A 111 -0.83 -3.50 7.57
C LEU A 111 -0.11 -3.30 8.91
N THR A 112 0.02 -4.36 9.71
CA THR A 112 0.69 -4.27 11.02
C THR A 112 2.19 -4.04 10.85
N THR A 113 2.81 -4.65 9.84
CA THR A 113 4.23 -4.43 9.51
C THR A 113 4.47 -2.98 9.08
N ALA A 114 3.58 -2.41 8.25
CA ALA A 114 3.62 -1.02 7.85
C ALA A 114 3.48 -0.09 9.07
N ASN A 115 2.47 -0.31 9.94
CA ASN A 115 2.28 0.46 11.16
C ASN A 115 3.53 0.46 12.05
N ARG A 116 4.16 -0.70 12.21
CA ARG A 116 5.36 -0.84 13.04
C ARG A 116 6.58 -0.18 12.41
N ASN A 117 6.69 -0.18 11.08
CA ASN A 117 7.75 0.54 10.36
C ASN A 117 7.63 2.05 10.58
N LEU A 118 6.42 2.59 10.46
CA LEU A 118 6.15 3.99 10.75
C LEU A 118 6.43 4.33 12.22
N ARG A 119 6.02 3.47 13.15
CA ARG A 119 6.30 3.66 14.58
C ARG A 119 7.80 3.64 14.87
N LEU A 120 8.56 2.76 14.22
CA LEU A 120 10.01 2.69 14.38
C LEU A 120 10.69 3.96 13.87
N TYR A 121 10.22 4.51 12.75
CA TYR A 121 10.75 5.76 12.19
C TYR A 121 10.62 6.94 13.16
N GLU A 122 9.46 7.09 13.82
CA GLU A 122 9.25 8.12 14.86
C GLU A 122 10.12 7.96 16.12
N ALA A 123 10.78 6.81 16.26
CA ALA A 123 11.63 6.45 17.39
C ALA A 123 13.13 6.44 17.07
N ASP A 124 13.51 6.76 15.82
CA ASP A 124 14.90 6.69 15.35
C ASP A 124 15.38 8.07 14.89
N GLU A 125 16.37 8.63 15.59
CA GLU A 125 16.92 9.97 15.32
C GLU A 125 17.77 9.95 14.06
N ASN A 126 18.35 8.78 13.76
CA ASN A 126 19.27 8.57 12.65
C ASN A 126 18.80 7.34 11.86
N PRO A 127 17.62 7.42 11.21
CA PRO A 127 17.02 6.28 10.54
C PRO A 127 17.96 5.80 9.42
N SER A 128 18.21 4.49 9.40
CA SER A 128 18.96 3.88 8.30
C SER A 128 18.30 4.18 6.95
N GLU A 129 19.10 4.21 5.87
CA GLU A 129 18.59 4.42 4.52
C GLU A 129 17.45 3.44 4.17
N ALA A 130 17.59 2.17 4.56
CA ALA A 130 16.56 1.15 4.38
C ALA A 130 15.26 1.51 5.11
N LEU A 131 15.34 1.96 6.37
CA LEU A 131 14.16 2.40 7.13
C LEU A 131 13.50 3.60 6.46
N LEU A 132 14.28 4.61 6.05
CA LEU A 132 13.76 5.80 5.37
C LEU A 132 13.06 5.46 4.05
N ILE A 133 13.65 4.60 3.22
CA ILE A 133 13.05 4.15 1.95
C ILE A 133 11.72 3.43 2.22
N LEU A 134 11.70 2.51 3.18
CA LEU A 134 10.50 1.74 3.54
C LEU A 134 9.40 2.65 4.09
N THR A 135 9.72 3.54 5.02
CA THR A 135 8.76 4.50 5.59
C THR A 135 8.20 5.42 4.51
N THR A 136 9.07 5.95 3.64
CA THR A 136 8.67 6.79 2.51
C THR A 136 7.72 6.03 1.56
N PHE A 137 8.03 4.77 1.26
CA PHE A 137 7.15 3.93 0.44
C PHE A 137 5.82 3.64 1.12
N VAL A 138 5.81 3.38 2.43
CA VAL A 138 4.58 3.15 3.18
C VAL A 138 3.67 4.37 3.12
N VAL A 139 4.17 5.58 3.39
CA VAL A 139 3.33 6.78 3.43
C VAL A 139 2.94 7.28 2.03
N LYS A 140 3.85 7.23 1.05
CA LYS A 140 3.61 7.76 -0.30
C LYS A 140 2.86 6.80 -1.22
N VAL A 141 2.91 5.49 -0.98
CA VAL A 141 2.35 4.49 -1.89
C VAL A 141 1.35 3.59 -1.16
N TYR A 142 1.84 2.80 -0.19
CA TYR A 142 1.04 1.74 0.43
C TYR A 142 -0.20 2.28 1.13
N ALA A 143 -0.05 3.24 2.05
CA ALA A 143 -1.14 3.79 2.85
C ALA A 143 -2.12 4.57 1.96
N GLN A 144 -1.61 5.39 1.04
CA GLN A 144 -2.43 6.14 0.10
C GLN A 144 -3.33 5.20 -0.72
N MET A 145 -2.76 4.15 -1.30
CA MET A 145 -3.54 3.17 -2.07
C MET A 145 -4.45 2.32 -1.20
N TRP A 146 -4.02 1.97 0.01
CA TRP A 146 -4.84 1.21 0.97
C TRP A 146 -6.16 1.94 1.24
N PHE A 147 -6.10 3.24 1.58
CA PHE A 147 -7.30 4.04 1.84
C PHE A 147 -8.10 4.29 0.55
N LYS A 148 -7.45 4.54 -0.58
CA LYS A 148 -8.13 4.71 -1.88
C LYS A 148 -8.98 3.48 -2.23
N ILE A 149 -8.39 2.29 -2.13
CA ILE A 149 -9.06 1.02 -2.38
C ILE A 149 -10.18 0.80 -1.35
N ARG A 150 -9.95 1.12 -0.08
CA ARG A 150 -10.96 0.98 0.97
C ARG A 150 -12.18 1.87 0.72
N THR A 151 -11.97 3.10 0.26
CA THR A 151 -13.06 4.04 -0.06
C THR A 151 -13.80 3.65 -1.34
N LYS A 152 -13.10 3.09 -2.33
CA LYS A 152 -13.66 2.73 -3.64
C LYS A 152 -13.40 1.26 -4.01
N PRO A 153 -13.91 0.27 -3.24
CA PRO A 153 -13.46 -1.12 -3.36
C PRO A 153 -13.98 -1.85 -4.61
N SER A 154 -14.93 -1.26 -5.34
CA SER A 154 -15.51 -1.90 -6.53
C SER A 154 -14.47 -2.12 -7.63
N VAL A 155 -14.62 -3.24 -8.35
CA VAL A 155 -13.76 -3.62 -9.49
C VAL A 155 -13.68 -2.51 -10.56
N ILE A 156 -14.73 -1.70 -10.69
CA ILE A 156 -14.77 -0.59 -11.65
C ILE A 156 -13.66 0.44 -11.44
N TYR A 157 -13.08 0.50 -10.23
CA TYR A 157 -11.96 1.39 -9.92
C TYR A 157 -10.60 0.68 -10.03
N GLY A 158 -10.56 -0.63 -10.25
CA GLY A 158 -9.34 -1.43 -10.20
C GLY A 158 -8.27 -0.97 -11.19
N ALA A 159 -8.62 -0.69 -12.44
CA ALA A 159 -7.66 -0.17 -13.42
C ALA A 159 -7.14 1.22 -13.03
N GLN A 160 -8.00 2.06 -12.44
CA GLN A 160 -7.61 3.39 -11.96
C GLN A 160 -6.64 3.28 -10.77
N HIS A 161 -6.91 2.35 -9.84
CA HIS A 161 -6.05 2.10 -8.68
C HIS A 161 -4.68 1.56 -9.08
N LEU A 162 -4.63 0.62 -10.03
CA LEU A 162 -3.37 0.12 -10.57
C LEU A 162 -2.56 1.24 -11.23
N HIS A 163 -3.21 2.04 -12.09
CA HIS A 163 -2.57 3.18 -12.73
C HIS A 163 -2.03 4.18 -11.69
N GLN A 164 -2.83 4.53 -10.68
CA GLN A 164 -2.41 5.44 -9.61
C GLN A 164 -1.20 4.88 -8.85
N SER A 165 -1.19 3.59 -8.51
CA SER A 165 -0.06 2.93 -7.85
C SER A 165 1.24 3.02 -8.66
N ILE A 166 1.15 2.88 -9.99
CA ILE A 166 2.29 3.06 -10.89
C ILE A 166 2.78 4.51 -10.84
N VAL A 167 1.86 5.48 -10.99
CA VAL A 167 2.20 6.92 -11.00
C VAL A 167 2.90 7.33 -9.71
N ILE A 168 2.30 7.04 -8.55
CA ILE A 168 2.82 7.48 -7.25
C ILE A 168 4.10 6.74 -6.85
N SER A 169 4.41 5.59 -7.44
CA SER A 169 5.69 4.89 -7.20
C SER A 169 6.83 5.39 -8.10
N ARG A 170 6.57 6.28 -9.06
CA ARG A 170 7.60 6.76 -10.00
C ARG A 170 8.70 7.61 -9.36
N TYR A 171 8.52 8.13 -8.14
CA TYR A 171 9.57 8.87 -7.43
C TYR A 171 10.77 7.98 -7.04
N LEU A 172 10.59 6.66 -7.01
CA LEU A 172 11.66 5.72 -6.65
C LEU A 172 12.83 5.80 -7.64
N SER A 173 14.04 5.48 -7.16
CA SER A 173 15.21 5.33 -8.02
C SER A 173 15.03 4.19 -9.03
N SER A 174 15.84 4.18 -10.10
CA SER A 174 15.84 3.07 -11.07
C SER A 174 16.05 1.71 -10.40
N TYR A 175 17.03 1.64 -9.48
CA TYR A 175 17.35 0.44 -8.72
C TYR A 175 16.14 -0.11 -7.94
N LEU A 176 15.38 0.77 -7.26
CA LEU A 176 14.20 0.33 -6.51
C LEU A 176 13.02 -0.01 -7.43
N LYS A 177 12.91 0.66 -8.58
CA LYS A 177 11.93 0.30 -9.63
C LYS A 177 12.19 -1.09 -10.19
N ASP A 178 13.45 -1.49 -10.36
CA ASP A 178 13.80 -2.85 -10.81
C ASP A 178 13.32 -3.94 -9.84
N VAL A 179 13.09 -3.59 -8.57
CA VAL A 179 12.49 -4.49 -7.57
C VAL A 179 10.97 -4.53 -7.68
N ILE A 180 10.32 -3.37 -7.75
CA ILE A 180 8.85 -3.29 -7.65
C ILE A 180 8.11 -3.43 -8.98
N ASP A 181 8.67 -2.98 -10.10
CA ASP A 181 8.01 -2.98 -11.40
C ASP A 181 7.74 -4.40 -11.92
N PRO A 182 8.65 -5.37 -11.76
CA PRO A 182 8.35 -6.76 -12.07
C PRO A 182 7.22 -7.34 -11.23
N VAL A 183 7.02 -6.86 -10.00
CA VAL A 183 5.94 -7.31 -9.11
C VAL A 183 4.61 -6.74 -9.56
N ILE A 184 4.55 -5.44 -9.85
CA ILE A 184 3.38 -4.77 -10.42
C ILE A 184 3.03 -5.40 -11.78
N LYS A 185 4.03 -5.72 -12.60
CA LYS A 185 3.82 -6.39 -13.90
C LYS A 185 3.33 -7.82 -13.75
N ARG A 186 3.78 -8.59 -12.77
CA ARG A 186 3.30 -9.98 -12.59
C ARG A 186 1.88 -10.03 -12.00
N ASN A 187 1.50 -9.05 -11.20
CA ASN A 187 0.21 -9.01 -10.49
C ASN A 187 -0.73 -7.92 -11.02
N GLY A 188 -0.42 -7.33 -12.16
CA GLY A 188 -1.19 -6.24 -12.76
C GLY A 188 -2.46 -6.72 -13.45
N PHE A 189 -3.26 -7.58 -12.81
CA PHE A 189 -4.48 -8.15 -13.40
C PHE A 189 -5.46 -7.07 -13.84
N PHE A 190 -5.54 -5.97 -13.09
CA PHE A 190 -6.37 -4.81 -13.44
C PHE A 190 -5.90 -4.04 -14.68
N ARG A 191 -4.77 -4.41 -15.30
CA ARG A 191 -4.36 -3.87 -16.60
C ARG A 191 -4.96 -4.63 -17.79
N HIS A 192 -5.53 -5.81 -17.56
CA HIS A 192 -6.08 -6.61 -18.64
C HIS A 192 -7.22 -5.85 -19.34
N PRO A 193 -7.36 -6.00 -20.67
CA PRO A 193 -8.33 -5.23 -21.44
C PRO A 193 -9.75 -5.26 -20.86
N GLU A 194 -10.20 -6.42 -20.36
CA GLU A 194 -11.51 -6.58 -19.71
C GLU A 194 -11.68 -5.68 -18.48
N ASN A 195 -10.66 -5.57 -17.63
CA ASN A 195 -10.70 -4.72 -16.43
C ASN A 195 -10.66 -3.24 -16.79
N VAL A 196 -9.90 -2.88 -17.84
CA VAL A 196 -9.87 -1.51 -18.36
C VAL A 196 -11.24 -1.13 -18.93
N LEU A 197 -11.86 -2.00 -19.72
CA LEU A 197 -13.19 -1.77 -20.29
C LEU A 197 -14.27 -1.65 -19.21
N ILE A 198 -14.21 -2.48 -18.16
CA ILE A 198 -15.11 -2.36 -17.00
C ILE A 198 -14.96 -1.02 -16.29
N SER A 199 -13.72 -0.55 -16.09
CA SER A 199 -13.49 0.80 -15.56
C SER A 199 -14.01 1.90 -16.49
N MET A 200 -13.91 1.73 -17.80
CA MET A 200 -14.43 2.70 -18.77
C MET A 200 -15.96 2.73 -18.82
N LEU A 201 -16.64 1.59 -18.65
CA LEU A 201 -18.10 1.50 -18.60
C LEU A 201 -18.69 2.27 -17.41
N ALA A 202 -17.94 2.37 -16.31
CA ALA A 202 -18.33 3.10 -15.12
C ALA A 202 -17.76 4.53 -15.06
N ASP A 203 -17.12 5.02 -16.13
CA ASP A 203 -16.56 6.37 -16.16
C ASP A 203 -17.69 7.41 -16.22
N ASP A 204 -17.53 8.53 -15.51
CA ASP A 204 -18.53 9.62 -15.48
C ASP A 204 -18.74 10.25 -16.88
N ARG A 205 -17.74 10.19 -17.75
CA ARG A 205 -17.78 10.78 -19.10
C ARG A 205 -18.48 9.85 -20.09
N ASN A 206 -19.55 10.36 -20.71
CA ASN A 206 -20.36 9.58 -21.63
C ASN A 206 -19.58 9.00 -22.82
N HIS A 207 -18.70 9.80 -23.44
CA HIS A 207 -17.90 9.34 -24.58
C HIS A 207 -16.98 8.15 -24.25
N LYS A 208 -16.53 8.00 -22.98
CA LYS A 208 -15.71 6.86 -22.56
C LYS A 208 -16.53 5.59 -22.41
N ARG A 209 -17.74 5.71 -21.85
CA ARG A 209 -18.68 4.59 -21.74
C ARG A 209 -19.10 4.09 -23.12
N GLU A 210 -19.43 4.99 -24.04
CA GLU A 210 -19.75 4.65 -25.42
C GLU A 210 -18.59 3.95 -26.13
N LEU A 211 -17.36 4.44 -25.95
CA LEU A 211 -16.18 3.79 -26.50
C LEU A 211 -16.00 2.39 -25.93
N ALA A 212 -16.22 2.19 -24.63
CA ALA A 212 -16.13 0.86 -24.01
C ALA A 212 -17.17 -0.11 -24.59
N LEU A 213 -18.44 0.33 -24.71
CA LEU A 213 -19.51 -0.46 -25.31
C LEU A 213 -19.16 -0.90 -26.74
N ARG A 214 -18.65 0.00 -27.57
CA ARG A 214 -18.21 -0.31 -28.95
C ARG A 214 -17.03 -1.28 -29.04
N ARG A 215 -16.27 -1.47 -27.96
CA ARG A 215 -15.15 -2.41 -27.91
C ARG A 215 -15.57 -3.78 -27.36
N ILE A 216 -16.73 -3.86 -26.74
CA ILE A 216 -17.31 -5.08 -26.16
C ILE A 216 -18.25 -5.76 -27.16
N LEU A 217 -19.09 -4.95 -27.83
CA LEU A 217 -19.98 -5.37 -28.93
C LEU A 217 -19.18 -5.59 -30.21
#